data_AF-A0A2M8ADQ8-F1
#
_entry.id   AF-A0A2M8ADQ8-F1
#
_cell.length_a   1.000
_cell.length_b   1.000
_cell.length_c   1.000
_cell.angle_alpha   90.00
_cell.angle_beta   90.00
_cell.angle_gamma   90.00
#
_symmetry.space_group_name_H-M   'P 1'
#
loop_
_entity.id
_entity.type
_entity.pdbx_description
1 polymer ?
#
loop_
_entity_poly.entity_id
_entity_poly.type
_entity_poly.pdbx_seq_one_letter_code
_entity_poly.pdbx_strand_id
1 'polypeptide(L)'
;MNLFDKKYIKHLVAILILAIIAVIYFYPETQGKKILSHDQVSAAASSQEHRDYQNKGETTLWTSRIFSGMPLFMVAYRVKANL
;
A
#
# COMPACT_ATOMS: atom_id res chain seq x y z
N MET A 1 -7.80 47.20 6.44
CA MET A 1 -8.36 46.27 7.44
C MET A 1 -7.18 45.54 8.05
N ASN A 2 -6.83 45.79 9.31
CA ASN A 2 -5.65 45.18 9.94
C ASN A 2 -5.97 43.74 10.33
N LEU A 3 -5.13 42.80 9.90
CA LEU A 3 -5.27 41.38 10.22
C LEU A 3 -5.13 41.08 11.73
N PHE A 4 -4.60 42.05 12.49
CA PHE A 4 -4.15 41.89 13.88
C PHE A 4 -5.10 42.51 14.92
N ASP A 5 -6.33 42.89 14.55
CA ASP A 5 -7.30 43.35 15.53
C ASP A 5 -7.63 42.21 16.53
N LYS A 6 -7.82 42.54 17.81
CA LYS A 6 -8.11 41.59 18.92
C LYS A 6 -9.32 40.67 18.66
N LYS A 7 -10.15 40.99 17.68
CA LYS A 7 -11.27 40.17 17.22
C LYS A 7 -10.81 38.98 16.37
N TYR A 8 -9.86 39.20 15.44
CA TYR A 8 -9.37 38.16 14.54
C TYR A 8 -8.32 37.26 15.19
N ILE A 9 -7.56 37.77 16.16
CA ILE A 9 -6.52 36.99 16.86
C ILE A 9 -7.11 35.78 17.59
N LYS A 10 -8.33 35.87 18.13
CA LYS A 10 -9.02 34.75 18.78
C LYS A 10 -9.36 33.62 17.79
N HIS A 11 -9.77 33.97 16.59
CA HIS A 11 -10.04 33.00 15.52
C HIS A 11 -8.75 32.36 15.01
N LEU A 12 -7.67 33.13 14.87
CA LEU A 12 -6.37 32.63 14.45
C LEU A 12 -5.79 31.65 15.49
N VAL A 13 -5.92 31.95 16.77
CA VAL A 13 -5.55 31.04 17.88
C VAL A 13 -6.38 29.76 17.85
N ALA A 14 -7.70 29.85 17.62
CA ALA A 14 -8.56 28.67 17.53
C ALA A 14 -8.16 27.76 16.36
N ILE A 15 -7.86 28.32 15.19
CA ILE A 15 -7.38 27.57 14.02
C ILE A 15 -6.03 26.91 14.32
N LEU A 16 -5.12 27.63 14.98
CA LEU A 16 -3.81 27.10 15.35
C LEU A 16 -3.94 25.90 16.30
N ILE A 17 -4.81 25.99 17.30
CA ILE A 17 -5.07 24.88 18.23
C ILE A 17 -5.63 23.67 17.48
N LEU A 18 -6.60 23.88 16.59
CA LEU A 18 -7.21 22.81 15.81
C LEU A 18 -6.20 22.14 14.88
N ALA A 19 -5.32 22.93 14.25
CA ALA A 19 -4.22 22.42 13.43
C ALA A 19 -3.22 21.59 14.25
N ILE A 20 -2.84 22.06 15.45
CA ILE A 20 -1.94 21.31 16.34
C ILE A 20 -2.57 19.96 16.75
N ILE A 21 -3.86 19.96 17.11
CA ILE A 21 -4.58 18.73 17.47
C ILE A 21 -4.63 17.77 16.28
N ALA A 22 -4.92 18.27 15.07
CA ALA A 22 -4.92 17.46 13.86
C ALA A 22 -3.55 16.82 13.62
N VAL A 23 -2.46 17.60 13.72
CA VAL A 23 -1.09 17.09 13.53
C VAL A 23 -0.76 16.01 14.54
N ILE A 24 -1.10 16.19 15.83
CA ILE A 24 -0.87 15.18 16.87
C ILE A 24 -1.69 13.91 16.58
N TYR A 25 -2.95 14.05 16.19
CA TYR A 25 -3.84 12.93 15.89
C TYR A 25 -3.39 12.14 14.64
N PHE A 26 -2.90 12.82 13.61
CA PHE A 26 -2.41 12.20 12.37
C PHE A 26 -0.91 11.86 12.39
N TYR A 27 -0.17 12.23 13.44
CA TYR A 27 1.22 11.82 13.64
C TYR A 27 1.46 10.30 13.54
N PRO A 28 0.61 9.40 14.08
CA PRO A 28 0.78 7.96 13.87
C PRO A 28 0.71 7.52 12.39
N GLU A 29 -0.06 8.20 11.54
CA GLU A 29 -0.17 7.87 10.10
C GLU A 29 1.12 8.19 9.33
N THR A 30 1.89 9.20 9.76
CA THR A 30 3.16 9.54 9.12
C THR A 30 4.29 8.57 9.46
N GLN A 31 4.07 7.64 10.41
CA GLN A 31 5.06 6.60 10.77
C GLN A 31 5.23 5.53 9.69
N GLY A 32 4.47 5.59 8.58
CA GLY A 32 4.63 4.69 7.44
C GLY A 32 4.29 3.23 7.73
N LYS A 33 3.69 2.96 8.90
CA LYS A 33 3.22 1.64 9.30
C LYS A 33 1.98 1.31 8.49
N LYS A 34 2.20 0.60 7.38
CA LYS A 34 1.11 0.05 6.58
C LYS A 34 0.65 -1.23 7.23
N ILE A 35 -0.64 -1.33 7.52
CA ILE A 35 -1.26 -2.61 7.84
C ILE A 35 -1.16 -3.44 6.56
N LEU A 36 -0.42 -4.56 6.59
CA LEU A 36 -0.42 -5.48 5.46
C LEU A 36 -1.84 -5.99 5.29
N SER A 37 -2.46 -5.69 4.15
CA SER A 37 -3.76 -6.27 3.85
C SER A 37 -3.57 -7.77 3.62
N HIS A 38 -4.57 -8.55 4.02
CA HIS A 38 -4.57 -10.00 3.79
C HIS A 38 -4.32 -10.31 2.30
N ASP A 39 -4.93 -9.54 1.40
CA ASP A 39 -4.74 -9.68 -0.05
C ASP A 39 -3.30 -9.42 -0.50
N GLN A 40 -2.61 -8.42 0.08
CA GLN A 40 -1.20 -8.16 -0.22
C GLN A 40 -0.30 -9.32 0.20
N VAL A 41 -0.57 -9.91 1.38
CA VAL A 41 0.16 -11.09 1.87
C VAL A 41 -0.09 -12.28 0.95
N SER A 42 -1.37 -12.54 0.62
CA SER A 42 -1.75 -13.66 -0.25
C SER A 42 -1.17 -13.51 -1.66
N ALA A 43 -1.15 -12.30 -2.22
CA ALA A 43 -0.56 -12.02 -3.54
C ALA A 43 0.98 -12.17 -3.54
N ALA A 44 1.65 -11.76 -2.46
CA ALA A 44 3.09 -11.96 -2.32
C ALA A 44 3.44 -13.46 -2.19
N ALA A 45 2.66 -14.20 -1.39
CA ALA A 45 2.82 -15.64 -1.22
C ALA A 45 2.54 -16.42 -2.52
N SER A 46 1.50 -16.02 -3.25
CA SER A 46 1.07 -16.69 -4.47
C SER A 46 2.12 -16.61 -5.59
N SER A 47 2.85 -15.50 -5.65
CA SER A 47 3.90 -15.26 -6.65
C SER A 47 5.25 -15.85 -6.27
N GLN A 48 5.42 -16.39 -5.05
CA GLN A 48 6.71 -16.94 -4.61
C GLN A 48 7.12 -18.18 -5.40
N GLU A 49 6.20 -19.10 -5.64
CA GLU A 49 6.47 -20.32 -6.40
C GLU A 49 6.95 -19.97 -7.82
N HIS A 50 6.30 -19.03 -8.48
CA HIS A 50 6.72 -18.56 -9.81
C HIS A 50 8.14 -18.00 -9.79
N ARG A 51 8.49 -17.16 -8.80
CA ARG A 51 9.85 -16.63 -8.66
C ARG A 51 10.88 -17.75 -8.46
N ASP A 52 10.56 -18.75 -7.66
CA ASP A 52 11.46 -19.87 -7.38
C ASP A 52 11.76 -20.68 -8.65
N TYR A 53 10.77 -20.93 -9.51
CA TYR A 53 10.97 -21.61 -10.80
C TYR A 53 11.65 -20.71 -11.84
N GLN A 54 11.32 -19.41 -11.88
CA GLN A 54 12.01 -18.45 -12.77
C GLN A 54 13.51 -18.37 -12.44
N ASN A 55 13.88 -18.40 -11.16
CA ASN A 55 15.29 -18.45 -10.73
C ASN A 55 16.01 -19.73 -11.17
N LYS A 56 15.28 -20.83 -11.39
CA LYS A 56 15.79 -22.07 -11.96
C LYS A 56 15.83 -22.06 -13.50
N GLY A 57 15.32 -21.00 -14.13
CA GLY A 57 15.21 -20.89 -15.59
C GLY A 57 13.97 -21.57 -16.17
N GLU A 58 13.06 -22.06 -15.34
CA GLU A 58 11.83 -22.75 -15.76
C GLU A 58 10.63 -21.80 -15.72
N THR A 59 9.77 -21.90 -16.73
CA THR A 59 8.52 -21.12 -16.77
C THR A 59 7.34 -21.98 -16.35
N THR A 60 6.85 -21.75 -15.14
CA THR A 60 5.70 -22.45 -14.59
C THR A 60 4.40 -21.83 -15.10
N LEU A 61 3.58 -22.63 -15.80
CA LEU A 61 2.26 -22.23 -16.27
C LEU A 61 1.13 -22.58 -15.27
N TRP A 62 1.43 -23.43 -14.29
CA TRP A 62 0.49 -23.95 -13.30
C TRP A 62 1.11 -23.99 -11.90
N THR A 63 0.51 -23.33 -10.92
CA THR A 63 0.97 -23.34 -9.52
C THR A 63 0.36 -24.53 -8.78
N SER A 64 1.18 -25.30 -8.06
CA SER A 64 0.69 -26.41 -7.25
C SER A 64 0.27 -25.99 -5.84
N ARG A 65 0.60 -24.76 -5.43
CA ARG A 65 0.44 -24.27 -4.05
C ARG A 65 -0.82 -23.42 -3.83
N ILE A 66 -1.46 -22.97 -4.90
CA ILE A 66 -2.67 -22.15 -4.83
C ILE A 66 -3.88 -23.01 -5.22
N PHE A 67 -4.82 -23.16 -4.29
CA PHE A 67 -6.11 -23.85 -4.49
C PHE A 67 -6.00 -25.20 -5.22
N SER A 68 -5.06 -26.05 -4.81
CA SER A 68 -4.83 -27.39 -5.40
C SER A 68 -4.42 -27.39 -6.88
N GLY A 69 -4.02 -26.25 -7.44
CA GLY A 69 -3.73 -26.13 -8.86
C GLY A 69 -4.45 -24.95 -9.49
N MET A 70 -3.73 -23.87 -9.81
CA MET A 70 -4.30 -22.72 -10.52
C MET A 70 -3.43 -22.36 -11.74
N PRO A 71 -4.03 -21.95 -12.87
CA PRO A 71 -3.27 -21.39 -13.98
C PRO A 71 -2.59 -20.09 -13.56
N LEU A 72 -1.29 -19.98 -13.82
CA LEU A 72 -0.48 -18.83 -13.39
C LEU A 72 -0.72 -17.58 -14.25
N PHE A 73 -1.42 -17.73 -15.38
CA PHE A 73 -1.82 -16.68 -16.30
C PHE A 73 -2.56 -15.53 -15.61
N MET A 74 -3.35 -15.84 -14.59
CA MET A 74 -4.15 -14.86 -13.87
C MET A 74 -3.38 -14.15 -12.74
N VAL A 75 -2.23 -14.68 -12.33
CA VAL A 75 -1.52 -14.27 -11.11
C VAL A 75 -0.20 -13.57 -11.42
N ALA A 76 0.65 -14.16 -12.28
CA ALA A 76 2.03 -13.69 -12.44
C ALA A 76 2.67 -13.96 -13.82
N TYR A 77 1.95 -14.57 -14.76
CA TYR A 77 2.51 -14.83 -16.09
C TYR A 77 2.78 -13.53 -16.86
N ARG A 78 4.02 -13.34 -17.28
CA ARG A 78 4.40 -12.27 -18.22
C ARG A 78 4.76 -12.86 -19.57
N VAL A 79 4.09 -12.36 -20.61
CA VAL A 79 4.43 -12.66 -21.99
C VAL A 79 5.65 -11.83 -22.40
N LYS A 80 6.69 -12.46 -22.96
CA LYS A 80 7.91 -11.76 -23.43
C LYS A 80 7.68 -10.94 -24.71
N ALA A 81 6.69 -11.31 -25.52
CA ALA A 81 6.31 -10.60 -26.74
C ALA A 81 4.82 -10.86 -27.05
N ASN A 82 4.08 -9.80 -27.32
CA ASN A 82 2.75 -9.92 -27.91
C ASN A 82 2.95 -10.42 -29.34
N LEU A 83 2.54 -11.65 -29.64
CA LEU A 83 2.30 -12.08 -31.03
C LEU A 83 0.99 -11.49 -31.52
#